data_AF-A0A420FP37-F1
#
_entry.id   AF-A0A420FP37-F1
#
_cell.length_a   1.000
_cell.length_b   1.000
_cell.length_c   1.000
_cell.angle_alpha   90.00
_cell.angle_beta   90.00
_cell.angle_gamma   90.00
#
_symmetry.space_group_name_H-M   'P 1'
#
loop_
_entity.id
_entity.type
_entity.pdbx_description
1 polymer ?
#
loop_
_entity_poly.entity_id
_entity_poly.type
_entity_poly.pdbx_seq_one_letter_code
_entity_poly.pdbx_strand_id
1 'polypeptide(L)'
;MMKSLAKKRPLLTVSLVELRKCYQVLIINLFILLAVLLSNNASAQVDLNNLRNNWIQVDVTRLDGSKILAVPHVKDVFQSLKIDDNKLYFNSSPVSPRKAFEIPYKLLGHTIITSEFAGYEIQMLSKDSLIYSEKFKDQDDPEKLKKFTFVRSGLLDESFNRRYADSLEIRANKFFTPRLKSSIELPIMKRIKSDNNLYTTNFLGEITIYPKKKLVTTEFKEKPHSNQELMNSIRSVIDKSFADWELEGFKKYDAIRIPFAFNSEISKTYEGINIFFFCEDKKKIKSYFGIPPQQQREENRLFDEGIQAYQQKEYDVAINLFKKCFDLSKINVDALYNMVAIYNETGQTEKAIEILNQLIELGQVRAQKFLRENIANSSLESHSVEQRPIK
;
A
#
# COMPACT_ATOMS: atom_id res chain seq x y z
N MET A 1 -44.36 91.25 -9.53
CA MET A 1 -44.13 91.94 -8.24
C MET A 1 -44.04 90.87 -7.15
N MET A 2 -43.04 90.97 -6.27
CA MET A 2 -42.56 89.97 -5.30
C MET A 2 -43.58 89.52 -4.24
N LYS A 3 -43.43 88.26 -3.78
CA LYS A 3 -43.20 87.79 -2.37
C LYS A 3 -43.51 86.28 -2.30
N SER A 4 -42.53 85.39 -2.14
CA SER A 4 -41.80 85.01 -0.91
C SER A 4 -42.70 84.37 0.15
N LEU A 5 -42.57 83.04 0.32
CA LEU A 5 -42.79 82.31 1.57
C LEU A 5 -41.76 81.17 1.64
N ALA A 6 -40.67 81.44 2.36
CA ALA A 6 -39.60 80.50 2.66
C ALA A 6 -40.06 79.45 3.67
N LYS A 7 -40.02 78.16 3.29
CA LYS A 7 -40.19 77.03 4.21
C LYS A 7 -38.78 76.54 4.60
N LYS A 8 -38.32 76.87 5.81
CA LYS A 8 -37.05 76.36 6.37
C LYS A 8 -37.10 74.82 6.39
N ARG A 9 -36.17 74.16 5.69
CA ARG A 9 -35.89 72.72 5.86
C ARG A 9 -34.85 72.56 6.98
N PRO A 10 -35.02 71.63 7.92
CA PRO A 10 -33.99 71.35 8.91
C PRO A 10 -32.79 70.67 8.24
N LEU A 11 -31.59 71.17 8.53
CA LEU A 11 -30.34 70.45 8.22
C LEU A 11 -30.30 69.19 9.08
N LEU A 12 -30.30 68.02 8.44
CA LEU A 12 -29.93 66.76 9.09
C LEU A 12 -28.44 66.82 9.41
N THR A 13 -28.11 67.32 10.60
CA THR A 13 -26.78 67.14 11.19
C THR A 13 -26.68 65.71 11.68
N VAL A 14 -26.25 64.80 10.80
CA VAL A 14 -25.78 63.47 11.24
C VAL A 14 -24.53 63.72 12.08
N SER A 15 -24.54 63.31 13.34
CA SER A 15 -23.37 63.55 14.20
C SER A 15 -22.17 62.77 13.66
N LEU A 16 -20.98 63.38 13.72
CA LEU A 16 -19.71 62.70 13.40
C LEU A 16 -19.52 61.39 14.19
N VAL A 17 -20.20 61.25 15.33
CA VAL A 17 -20.21 60.06 16.18
C VAL A 17 -21.02 58.92 15.54
N GLU A 18 -22.18 59.21 14.95
CA GLU A 18 -23.00 58.21 14.26
C GLU A 18 -22.36 57.74 12.95
N LEU A 19 -21.74 58.66 12.20
CA LEU A 19 -20.95 58.31 11.00
C LEU A 19 -19.76 57.41 11.35
N ARG A 20 -19.05 57.68 12.46
CA ARG A 20 -17.95 56.80 12.93
C ARG A 20 -18.42 55.43 13.37
N LYS A 21 -19.58 55.33 14.03
CA LYS A 21 -20.16 54.03 14.42
C LYS A 21 -20.57 53.21 13.20
N CYS A 22 -21.21 53.82 12.19
CA CYS A 22 -21.54 53.14 10.94
C CYS A 22 -20.29 52.68 10.19
N TYR A 23 -19.24 53.50 10.11
CA TYR A 23 -17.96 53.10 9.51
C TYR A 23 -17.26 51.97 10.28
N GLN A 24 -17.26 52.00 11.62
CA GLN A 24 -16.70 50.91 12.43
C GLN A 24 -17.46 49.61 12.22
N VAL A 25 -18.80 49.64 12.18
CA VAL A 25 -19.62 48.45 11.94
C VAL A 25 -19.42 47.91 10.52
N LEU A 26 -19.31 48.79 9.51
CA LEU A 26 -19.02 48.36 8.14
C LEU A 26 -17.62 47.73 8.01
N ILE A 27 -16.61 48.30 8.67
CA ILE A 27 -15.24 47.77 8.69
C ILE A 27 -15.19 46.43 9.44
N ILE A 28 -15.85 46.31 10.59
CA ILE A 28 -15.92 45.06 11.36
C ILE A 28 -16.64 43.97 10.55
N ASN A 29 -17.76 44.29 9.90
CA ASN A 29 -18.46 43.33 9.05
C ASN A 29 -17.65 42.94 7.80
N LEU A 30 -16.89 43.88 7.21
CA LEU A 30 -15.99 43.58 6.11
C LEU A 30 -14.83 42.68 6.56
N PHE A 31 -14.27 42.92 7.76
CA PHE A 31 -13.23 42.05 8.35
C PHE A 31 -13.75 40.66 8.71
N ILE A 32 -14.99 40.54 9.22
CA ILE A 32 -15.62 39.24 9.49
C ILE A 32 -15.89 38.51 8.17
N LEU A 33 -16.38 39.20 7.14
CA LEU A 33 -16.59 38.60 5.82
C LEU A 33 -15.26 38.17 5.18
N LEU A 34 -14.20 38.99 5.29
CA LEU A 34 -12.85 38.64 4.83
C LEU A 34 -12.28 37.46 5.63
N ALA A 35 -12.47 37.43 6.96
CA ALA A 35 -12.03 36.35 7.82
C ALA A 35 -12.78 35.04 7.52
N VAL A 36 -14.07 35.10 7.20
CA VAL A 36 -14.88 33.95 6.78
C VAL A 36 -14.51 33.49 5.37
N LEU A 37 -14.19 34.41 4.45
CA LEU A 37 -13.69 34.10 3.09
C LEU A 37 -12.25 33.56 3.11
N LEU A 38 -11.43 33.95 4.08
CA LEU A 38 -10.08 33.43 4.33
C LEU A 38 -10.10 32.11 5.12
N SER A 39 -11.07 31.91 6.03
CA SER A 39 -11.22 30.65 6.77
C SER A 39 -11.86 29.55 5.94
N ASN A 40 -12.71 29.90 4.95
CA ASN A 40 -13.27 28.92 4.01
C ASN A 40 -12.31 28.51 2.88
N ASN A 41 -11.13 29.14 2.78
CA ASN A 41 -10.05 28.76 1.85
C ASN A 41 -8.79 28.27 2.55
N ALA A 42 -8.82 28.11 3.88
CA ALA A 42 -7.79 27.37 4.58
C ALA A 42 -8.03 25.86 4.39
N SER A 43 -7.91 25.37 3.15
CA SER A 43 -7.45 23.99 2.98
C SER A 43 -6.14 23.94 3.76
N ALA A 44 -6.10 23.25 4.90
CA ALA A 44 -4.90 23.19 5.74
C ALA A 44 -3.72 22.86 4.81
N GLN A 45 -2.85 23.83 4.57
CA GLN A 45 -1.75 23.65 3.62
C GLN A 45 -0.93 22.47 4.13
N VAL A 46 -0.57 21.53 3.24
CA VAL A 46 0.22 20.37 3.63
C VAL A 46 1.48 20.87 4.32
N ASP A 47 1.70 20.42 5.56
CA ASP A 47 2.92 20.74 6.28
C ASP A 47 4.10 20.07 5.58
N LEU A 48 4.82 20.85 4.78
CA LEU A 48 5.95 20.37 4.00
C LEU A 48 7.07 19.83 4.90
N ASN A 49 7.22 20.32 6.14
CA ASN A 49 8.24 19.81 7.05
C ASN A 49 7.89 18.39 7.51
N ASN A 50 6.61 18.12 7.77
CA ASN A 50 6.16 16.77 8.06
C ASN A 50 6.26 15.88 6.82
N LEU A 51 5.81 16.35 5.66
CA LEU A 51 5.80 15.56 4.42
C LEU A 51 7.22 15.13 4.01
N ARG A 52 8.19 16.04 4.12
CA ARG A 52 9.60 15.82 3.75
C ARG A 52 10.29 14.94 4.76
N ASN A 53 10.10 13.63 4.62
CA ASN A 53 10.61 12.65 5.56
C ASN A 53 10.95 11.32 4.88
N ASN A 54 11.52 10.43 5.68
CA ASN A 54 11.68 9.02 5.33
C ASN A 54 10.50 8.24 5.92
N TRP A 55 9.72 7.65 5.03
CA TRP A 55 8.49 6.94 5.34
C TRP A 55 8.68 5.45 5.06
N ILE A 56 8.18 4.61 5.95
CA ILE A 56 8.18 3.16 5.80
C ILE A 56 6.73 2.69 5.69
N GLN A 57 6.42 1.98 4.61
CA GLN A 57 5.09 1.43 4.40
C GLN A 57 4.82 0.33 5.42
N VAL A 58 3.75 0.47 6.18
CA VAL A 58 3.32 -0.51 7.18
C VAL A 58 2.05 -1.24 6.77
N ASP A 59 1.24 -0.65 5.90
CA ASP A 59 0.01 -1.27 5.41
C ASP A 59 -0.41 -0.76 4.03
N VAL A 60 -1.19 -1.58 3.31
CA VAL A 60 -1.83 -1.22 2.04
C VAL A 60 -3.21 -1.86 1.98
N THR A 61 -4.23 -1.03 1.74
CA THR A 61 -5.62 -1.47 1.55
C THR A 61 -6.18 -0.86 0.27
N ARG A 62 -7.39 -1.26 -0.10
CA ARG A 62 -8.23 -0.47 -1.01
C ARG A 62 -8.73 0.79 -0.30
N LEU A 63 -9.23 1.76 -1.05
CA LEU A 63 -9.69 3.04 -0.50
C LEU A 63 -10.88 2.84 0.45
N ASP A 64 -11.80 1.95 0.09
CA ASP A 64 -12.95 1.49 0.89
C ASP A 64 -12.56 0.68 2.15
N GLY A 65 -11.27 0.37 2.32
CA GLY A 65 -10.74 -0.44 3.43
C GLY A 65 -10.66 -1.94 3.14
N SER A 66 -11.06 -2.40 1.96
CA SER A 66 -10.93 -3.81 1.58
C SER A 66 -9.47 -4.27 1.55
N LYS A 67 -9.24 -5.51 1.97
CA LYS A 67 -7.90 -6.14 1.86
C LYS A 67 -7.54 -6.34 0.39
N ILE A 68 -6.27 -6.12 0.07
CA ILE A 68 -5.72 -6.45 -1.25
C ILE A 68 -5.26 -7.90 -1.23
N LEU A 69 -5.94 -8.75 -2.01
CA LEU A 69 -5.45 -10.09 -2.31
C LEU A 69 -4.43 -9.99 -3.44
N ALA A 70 -3.17 -10.33 -3.16
CA ALA A 70 -2.09 -10.24 -4.12
C ALA A 70 -1.03 -11.31 -3.87
N VAL A 71 -0.31 -11.65 -4.93
CA VAL A 71 0.88 -12.50 -4.90
C VAL A 71 2.02 -11.73 -5.57
N PRO A 72 3.13 -11.40 -4.86
CA PRO A 72 3.35 -11.65 -3.42
C PRO A 72 2.33 -10.90 -2.55
N HIS A 73 2.11 -11.43 -1.34
CA HIS A 73 1.22 -10.79 -0.38
C HIS A 73 1.76 -9.41 -0.04
N VAL A 74 0.89 -8.39 0.03
CA VAL A 74 1.30 -6.98 0.24
C VAL A 74 2.13 -6.79 1.51
N LYS A 75 1.88 -7.61 2.54
CA LYS A 75 2.65 -7.61 3.80
C LYS A 75 4.03 -8.22 3.69
N ASP A 76 4.33 -8.99 2.65
CA ASP A 76 5.69 -9.53 2.43
C ASP A 76 6.57 -8.52 1.67
N VAL A 77 5.95 -7.55 0.99
CA VAL A 77 6.67 -6.49 0.28
C VAL A 77 7.15 -5.43 1.26
N PHE A 78 8.43 -5.07 1.17
CA PHE A 78 8.99 -3.89 1.84
C PHE A 78 8.93 -2.72 0.87
N GLN A 79 8.55 -1.55 1.37
CA GLN A 79 8.62 -0.30 0.61
C GLN A 79 8.95 0.84 1.56
N SER A 80 9.91 1.65 1.16
CA SER A 80 10.23 2.92 1.77
C SER A 80 10.05 4.03 0.75
N LEU A 81 9.66 5.19 1.24
CA LEU A 81 9.39 6.40 0.48
C LEU A 81 10.14 7.55 1.16
N LYS A 82 11.14 8.10 0.48
CA LYS A 82 11.69 9.40 0.86
C LYS A 82 11.05 10.47 0.00
N ILE A 83 10.53 11.51 0.64
CA ILE A 83 9.96 12.68 -0.05
C ILE A 83 10.89 13.85 0.21
N ASP A 84 11.50 14.37 -0.84
CA ASP A 84 12.28 15.62 -0.80
C ASP A 84 11.48 16.75 -1.47
N ASP A 85 12.09 17.89 -1.82
CA ASP A 85 11.38 19.08 -2.30
C ASP A 85 10.59 18.88 -3.60
N ASN A 86 11.11 18.06 -4.52
CA ASN A 86 10.55 17.89 -5.86
C ASN A 86 10.60 16.44 -6.36
N LYS A 87 11.01 15.50 -5.52
CA LYS A 87 11.20 14.10 -5.89
C LYS A 87 10.71 13.15 -4.81
N LEU A 88 10.09 12.07 -5.27
CA LEU A 88 9.78 10.87 -4.49
C LEU A 88 10.85 9.82 -4.78
N TYR A 89 11.37 9.18 -3.75
CA TYR A 89 12.35 8.10 -3.87
C TYR A 89 11.75 6.83 -3.27
N PHE A 90 11.50 5.84 -4.12
CA PHE A 90 10.98 4.55 -3.70
C PHE A 90 12.09 3.51 -3.62
N ASN A 91 12.14 2.77 -2.52
CA ASN A 91 13.06 1.65 -2.35
C ASN A 91 12.32 0.43 -1.78
N SER A 92 12.44 -0.69 -2.48
CA SER A 92 11.77 -1.97 -2.18
C SER A 92 12.68 -3.01 -1.52
N SER A 93 13.94 -2.68 -1.25
CA SER A 93 14.90 -3.58 -0.61
C SER A 93 15.33 -3.08 0.77
N PRO A 94 15.02 -3.83 1.85
CA PRO A 94 15.36 -3.42 3.21
C PRO A 94 16.85 -3.62 3.54
N VAL A 95 17.56 -4.54 2.88
CA VAL A 95 18.94 -4.93 3.22
C VAL A 95 19.93 -4.54 2.13
N SER A 96 19.69 -5.00 0.90
CA SER A 96 20.61 -4.85 -0.23
C SER A 96 20.08 -3.74 -1.16
N PRO A 97 20.55 -2.48 -1.04
CA PRO A 97 19.92 -1.37 -1.71
C PRO A 97 19.97 -1.56 -3.23
N ARG A 98 18.83 -1.30 -3.86
CA ARG A 98 18.72 -1.14 -5.32
C ARG A 98 18.69 0.35 -5.62
N LYS A 99 19.04 0.74 -6.85
CA LYS A 99 18.88 2.13 -7.29
C LYS A 99 17.43 2.54 -7.04
N ALA A 100 17.22 3.56 -6.22
CA ALA A 100 15.89 4.02 -5.88
C ALA A 100 15.16 4.46 -7.17
N PHE A 101 13.87 4.17 -7.24
CA PHE A 101 13.04 4.70 -8.31
C PHE A 101 12.69 6.14 -7.95
N GLU A 102 13.13 7.08 -8.79
CA GLU A 102 12.94 8.51 -8.57
C GLU A 102 11.80 9.02 -9.45
N ILE A 103 10.85 9.73 -8.85
CA ILE A 103 9.73 10.33 -9.57
C ILE A 103 9.66 11.82 -9.22
N PRO A 104 9.81 12.74 -10.20
CA PRO A 104 9.55 14.14 -9.94
C PRO A 104 8.08 14.35 -9.60
N TYR A 105 7.77 15.30 -8.71
CA TYR A 105 6.39 15.61 -8.37
C TYR A 105 6.14 17.11 -8.21
N LYS A 106 4.87 17.50 -8.37
CA LYS A 106 4.34 18.81 -7.98
C LYS A 106 3.28 18.61 -6.89
N LEU A 107 3.29 19.46 -5.87
CA LEU A 107 2.25 19.45 -4.85
C LEU A 107 1.22 20.54 -5.16
N LEU A 108 -0.05 20.16 -5.29
CA LEU A 108 -1.17 21.08 -5.47
C LEU A 108 -2.23 20.76 -4.41
N GLY A 109 -2.37 21.61 -3.41
CA GLY A 109 -3.20 21.29 -2.24
C GLY A 109 -2.72 20.01 -1.57
N HIS A 110 -3.60 19.01 -1.44
CA HIS A 110 -3.30 17.69 -0.88
C HIS A 110 -2.91 16.66 -1.96
N THR A 111 -2.81 17.06 -3.22
CA THR A 111 -2.46 16.16 -4.33
C THR A 111 -0.97 16.23 -4.68
N ILE A 112 -0.29 15.08 -4.60
CA ILE A 112 1.04 14.85 -5.16
C ILE A 112 0.87 14.42 -6.62
N ILE A 113 1.19 15.29 -7.57
CA ILE A 113 1.08 15.02 -9.01
C ILE A 113 2.41 14.50 -9.53
N THR A 114 2.43 13.27 -10.05
CA THR A 114 3.65 12.62 -10.58
C THR A 114 3.66 12.55 -12.11
N SER A 115 2.50 12.64 -12.76
CA SER A 115 2.37 12.77 -14.22
C SER A 115 1.03 13.45 -14.58
N GLU A 116 0.74 13.60 -15.87
CA GLU A 116 -0.59 14.05 -16.34
C GLU A 116 -1.72 13.08 -15.95
N PHE A 117 -1.40 11.79 -15.84
CA PHE A 117 -2.39 10.72 -15.68
C PHE A 117 -2.44 10.14 -14.26
N ALA A 118 -1.42 10.40 -13.45
CA ALA A 118 -1.24 9.76 -12.16
C ALA A 118 -0.73 10.72 -11.09
N GLY A 119 -1.10 10.42 -9.86
CA GLY A 119 -0.64 11.08 -8.67
C GLY A 119 -1.12 10.35 -7.43
N TYR A 120 -1.05 11.05 -6.31
CA TYR A 120 -1.54 10.57 -5.03
C TYR A 120 -2.30 11.67 -4.30
N GLU A 121 -3.36 11.29 -3.60
CA GLU A 121 -4.10 12.19 -2.72
C GLU A 121 -3.68 11.93 -1.27
N ILE A 122 -3.17 12.96 -0.58
CA ILE A 122 -2.82 12.86 0.84
C ILE A 122 -4.12 12.84 1.64
N GLN A 123 -4.42 11.69 2.23
CA GLN A 123 -5.60 11.48 3.07
C GLN A 123 -5.34 11.94 4.51
N MET A 124 -4.10 11.79 4.97
CA MET A 124 -3.67 12.20 6.30
C MET A 124 -2.17 12.46 6.31
N LEU A 125 -1.76 13.54 6.96
CA LEU A 125 -0.36 13.81 7.27
C LEU A 125 -0.24 14.31 8.71
N SER A 126 0.64 13.66 9.46
CA SER A 126 1.09 14.12 10.77
C SER A 126 2.62 14.04 10.83
N LYS A 127 3.20 14.47 11.96
CA LYS A 127 4.63 14.27 12.24
C LYS A 127 5.06 12.80 12.18
N ASP A 128 4.14 11.87 12.41
CA ASP A 128 4.45 10.46 12.66
C ASP A 128 3.92 9.52 11.56
N SER A 129 2.90 9.96 10.81
CA SER A 129 2.19 9.11 9.85
C SER A 129 1.82 9.86 8.58
N LEU A 130 1.91 9.15 7.47
CA LEU A 130 1.46 9.59 6.15
C LEU A 130 0.51 8.54 5.60
N ILE A 131 -0.68 8.95 5.18
CA ILE A 131 -1.61 8.12 4.43
C ILE A 131 -1.90 8.84 3.13
N TYR A 132 -1.69 8.14 2.02
CA TYR A 132 -2.06 8.62 0.71
C TYR A 132 -2.76 7.52 -0.09
N SER A 133 -3.60 7.92 -1.03
CA SER A 133 -4.25 7.02 -1.98
C SER A 133 -3.75 7.29 -3.39
N GLU A 134 -3.75 6.26 -4.25
CA GLU A 134 -3.57 6.44 -5.69
C GLU A 134 -4.61 7.42 -6.23
N LYS A 135 -4.24 8.15 -7.28
CA LYS A 135 -5.12 9.04 -8.03
C LYS A 135 -4.79 8.91 -9.51
N PHE A 136 -5.77 8.56 -10.33
CA PHE A 136 -5.65 8.48 -11.79
C PHE A 136 -6.69 9.38 -12.46
N LYS A 137 -6.36 9.93 -13.64
CA LYS A 137 -7.23 10.85 -14.38
C LYS A 137 -8.56 10.20 -14.80
N ASP A 138 -8.50 8.95 -15.25
CA ASP A 138 -9.63 8.22 -15.84
C ASP A 138 -10.02 6.99 -15.00
N GLN A 139 -10.28 7.20 -13.70
CA GLN A 139 -10.62 6.10 -12.78
C GLN A 139 -12.13 5.80 -12.76
N ASP A 140 -12.52 4.62 -13.25
CA ASP A 140 -13.92 4.18 -13.27
C ASP A 140 -14.46 3.75 -11.89
N ASP A 141 -13.59 3.20 -11.03
CA ASP A 141 -13.97 2.75 -9.69
C ASP A 141 -12.95 3.26 -8.64
N PRO A 142 -13.23 4.42 -8.01
CA PRO A 142 -12.36 4.98 -6.98
C PRO A 142 -12.15 4.06 -5.76
N GLU A 143 -13.10 3.16 -5.47
CA GLU A 143 -12.99 2.24 -4.32
C GLU A 143 -11.86 1.23 -4.54
N LYS A 144 -11.55 0.89 -5.80
CA LYS A 144 -10.45 -0.01 -6.16
C LYS A 144 -9.07 0.64 -6.06
N LEU A 145 -8.95 1.95 -5.86
CA LEU A 145 -7.65 2.60 -5.70
C LEU A 145 -6.93 2.11 -4.44
N LYS A 146 -5.61 1.98 -4.49
CA LYS A 146 -4.85 1.62 -3.30
C LYS A 146 -4.72 2.81 -2.36
N LYS A 147 -4.80 2.53 -1.07
CA LYS A 147 -4.48 3.41 0.04
C LYS A 147 -3.29 2.82 0.78
N PHE A 148 -2.25 3.60 0.94
CA PHE A 148 -1.03 3.18 1.59
C PHE A 148 -0.85 3.93 2.90
N THR A 149 -0.40 3.21 3.92
CA THR A 149 -0.14 3.76 5.25
C THR A 149 1.35 3.66 5.53
N PHE A 150 1.95 4.79 5.90
CA PHE A 150 3.35 4.89 6.27
C PHE A 150 3.52 5.44 7.68
N VAL A 151 4.63 5.02 8.28
CA VAL A 151 5.13 5.57 9.55
C VAL A 151 6.51 6.16 9.30
N ARG A 152 6.82 7.27 9.99
CA ARG A 152 8.16 7.88 9.94
C ARG A 152 9.22 6.86 10.37
N SER A 153 10.29 6.69 9.59
CA SER A 153 11.30 5.65 9.82
C SER A 153 11.89 5.70 11.23
N GLY A 154 12.23 6.90 11.72
CA GLY A 154 12.81 7.08 13.05
C GLY A 154 11.93 6.58 14.21
N LEU A 155 10.60 6.57 14.05
CA LEU A 155 9.69 6.04 15.08
C LEU A 155 9.73 4.51 15.13
N LEU A 156 9.92 3.86 13.99
CA LEU A 156 10.14 2.41 13.95
C LEU A 156 11.46 2.08 14.64
N ASP A 157 12.52 2.83 14.36
CA ASP A 157 13.82 2.65 15.01
C ASP A 157 13.70 2.82 16.54
N GLU A 158 13.05 3.88 17.03
CA GLU A 158 12.79 4.09 18.46
C GLU A 158 11.95 2.95 19.08
N SER A 159 10.93 2.47 18.36
CA SER A 159 10.08 1.36 18.79
C SER A 159 10.88 0.06 18.94
N PHE A 160 11.69 -0.29 17.95
CA PHE A 160 12.54 -1.49 18.00
C PHE A 160 13.67 -1.34 19.02
N ASN A 161 14.28 -0.17 19.15
CA ASN A 161 15.30 0.09 20.15
C ASN A 161 14.79 -0.10 21.57
N ARG A 162 13.55 0.32 21.87
CA ARG A 162 12.88 0.04 23.15
C ARG A 162 12.57 -1.44 23.32
N ARG A 163 12.05 -2.10 22.27
CA ARG A 163 11.74 -3.55 22.30
C ARG A 163 12.99 -4.39 22.58
N TYR A 164 14.14 -3.98 22.05
CA TYR A 164 15.43 -4.65 22.18
C TYR A 164 16.36 -3.90 23.14
N ALA A 165 15.83 -3.25 24.18
CA ALA A 165 16.64 -2.52 25.15
C ALA A 165 17.61 -3.45 25.88
N ASP A 166 17.12 -4.59 26.37
CA ASP A 166 17.87 -5.56 27.16
C ASP A 166 18.42 -6.73 26.32
N SER A 167 18.32 -6.64 24.99
CA SER A 167 18.79 -7.68 24.07
C SER A 167 20.17 -7.32 23.50
N LEU A 168 21.13 -8.22 23.67
CA LEU A 168 22.42 -8.14 22.98
C LEU A 168 22.41 -8.93 21.67
N GLU A 169 21.45 -9.82 21.46
CA GLU A 169 21.26 -10.51 20.20
C GLU A 169 19.88 -10.20 19.62
N ILE A 170 19.83 -9.95 18.31
CA ILE A 170 18.57 -9.69 17.62
C ILE A 170 18.41 -10.56 16.38
N ARG A 171 17.16 -10.92 16.12
CA ARG A 171 16.73 -11.41 14.81
C ARG A 171 16.18 -10.23 14.02
N ALA A 172 16.91 -9.83 12.99
CA ALA A 172 16.55 -8.72 12.13
C ALA A 172 15.28 -9.02 11.34
N ASN A 173 14.57 -7.96 10.95
CA ASN A 173 13.40 -8.04 10.09
C ASN A 173 13.40 -6.87 9.09
N LYS A 174 12.46 -6.87 8.15
CA LYS A 174 12.40 -5.86 7.07
C LYS A 174 12.29 -4.40 7.56
N PHE A 175 11.86 -4.17 8.80
CA PHE A 175 11.75 -2.83 9.40
C PHE A 175 12.93 -2.47 10.31
N PHE A 176 13.70 -3.45 10.77
CA PHE A 176 14.83 -3.24 11.67
C PHE A 176 15.96 -4.20 11.33
N THR A 177 16.86 -3.73 10.49
CA THR A 177 18.01 -4.47 9.96
C THR A 177 19.12 -3.50 9.58
N PRO A 178 20.39 -3.88 9.74
CA PRO A 178 21.49 -3.23 9.04
C PRO A 178 21.27 -3.24 7.52
N ARG A 179 21.84 -2.23 6.86
CA ARG A 179 21.79 -2.10 5.39
C ARG A 179 23.18 -2.28 4.81
N LEU A 180 23.26 -2.79 3.59
CA LEU A 180 24.49 -2.77 2.82
C LEU A 180 24.65 -1.42 2.12
N LYS A 181 25.89 -0.99 1.89
CA LYS A 181 26.21 0.20 1.09
C LYS A 181 25.91 0.00 -0.40
N SER A 182 25.94 -1.24 -0.87
CA SER A 182 25.69 -1.64 -2.26
C SER A 182 25.11 -3.05 -2.35
N SER A 183 24.60 -3.43 -3.52
CA SER A 183 24.03 -4.76 -3.72
C SER A 183 25.06 -5.89 -3.50
N ILE A 184 24.67 -6.91 -2.73
CA ILE A 184 25.50 -8.12 -2.48
C ILE A 184 25.29 -9.21 -3.54
N GLU A 185 24.16 -9.17 -4.26
CA GLU A 185 23.81 -10.14 -5.30
C GLU A 185 24.79 -10.09 -6.48
N LEU A 186 25.26 -8.90 -6.88
CA LEU A 186 26.21 -8.76 -7.99
C LEU A 186 27.57 -9.43 -7.71
N PRO A 187 28.25 -9.14 -6.56
CA PRO A 187 29.46 -9.88 -6.17
C PRO A 187 29.25 -11.39 -6.06
N ILE A 188 28.12 -11.83 -5.49
CA ILE A 188 27.80 -13.26 -5.37
C ILE A 188 27.68 -13.90 -6.77
N MET A 189 26.90 -13.29 -7.67
CA MET A 189 26.73 -13.79 -9.03
C MET A 189 28.08 -13.89 -9.76
N LYS A 190 28.92 -12.85 -9.66
CA LYS A 190 30.24 -12.85 -10.27
C LYS A 190 31.11 -14.00 -9.76
N ARG A 191 31.07 -14.27 -8.45
CA ARG A 191 31.81 -15.36 -7.82
C ARG A 191 31.29 -16.75 -8.23
N ILE A 192 29.98 -16.93 -8.29
CA ILE A 192 29.39 -18.21 -8.71
C ILE A 192 29.77 -18.53 -10.16
N LYS A 193 29.72 -17.53 -11.04
CA LYS A 193 30.11 -17.67 -12.45
C LYS A 193 31.61 -17.96 -12.59
N SER A 194 32.49 -17.31 -11.82
CA SER A 194 33.93 -17.60 -11.88
C SER A 194 34.26 -19.03 -11.48
N ASP A 195 33.48 -19.60 -10.56
CA ASP A 195 33.71 -20.94 -10.04
C ASP A 195 32.97 -22.02 -10.86
N ASN A 196 32.23 -21.64 -11.92
CA ASN A 196 31.38 -22.54 -12.72
C ASN A 196 30.33 -23.31 -11.89
N ASN A 197 29.84 -22.69 -10.81
CA ASN A 197 28.99 -23.33 -9.80
C ASN A 197 27.51 -22.96 -9.90
N LEU A 198 27.06 -22.40 -11.03
CA LEU A 198 25.66 -22.02 -11.19
C LEU A 198 24.83 -23.22 -11.67
N TYR A 199 23.77 -23.53 -10.94
CA TYR A 199 22.69 -24.44 -11.33
C TYR A 199 21.39 -24.00 -10.66
N THR A 200 20.25 -24.42 -11.19
CA THR A 200 18.93 -24.08 -10.63
C THR A 200 18.74 -24.74 -9.28
N THR A 201 18.62 -23.95 -8.21
CA THR A 201 18.38 -24.45 -6.85
C THR A 201 17.78 -23.36 -5.97
N ASN A 202 17.21 -23.78 -4.83
CA ASN A 202 16.83 -22.85 -3.78
C ASN A 202 17.09 -23.44 -2.40
N PHE A 203 17.54 -22.57 -1.48
CA PHE A 203 17.87 -22.98 -0.12
C PHE A 203 17.70 -21.86 0.89
N LEU A 204 17.73 -22.22 2.17
CA LEU A 204 17.65 -21.26 3.28
C LEU A 204 19.04 -21.08 3.89
N GLY A 205 19.31 -19.86 4.29
CA GLY A 205 20.49 -19.53 5.08
C GLY A 205 20.22 -18.41 6.07
N GLU A 206 21.25 -18.10 6.83
CA GLU A 206 21.26 -17.02 7.80
C GLU A 206 22.61 -16.32 7.75
N ILE A 207 22.58 -15.00 7.64
CA ILE A 207 23.74 -14.14 7.82
C ILE A 207 23.74 -13.71 9.27
N THR A 208 24.84 -13.93 9.98
CA THR A 208 25.04 -13.36 11.31
C THR A 208 26.14 -12.31 11.26
N ILE A 209 25.78 -11.08 11.61
CA ILE A 209 26.74 -9.99 11.78
C ILE A 209 27.09 -9.91 13.26
N TYR A 210 28.37 -9.88 13.57
CA TYR A 210 28.91 -9.65 14.92
C TYR A 210 29.60 -8.29 14.96
N PRO A 211 28.87 -7.19 15.26
CA PRO A 211 29.43 -5.83 15.23
C PRO A 211 30.70 -5.67 16.06
N LYS A 212 30.71 -6.20 17.28
CA LYS A 212 31.85 -6.08 18.22
C LYS A 212 33.08 -6.87 17.76
N LYS A 213 32.88 -7.99 17.06
CA LYS A 213 33.96 -8.86 16.55
C LYS A 213 34.44 -8.46 15.15
N LYS A 214 33.77 -7.50 14.51
CA LYS A 214 33.99 -7.12 13.10
C LYS A 214 33.91 -8.30 12.13
N LEU A 215 32.93 -9.17 12.34
CA LEU A 215 32.80 -10.45 11.65
C LEU A 215 31.40 -10.61 11.05
N VAL A 216 31.33 -11.21 9.87
CA VAL A 216 30.10 -11.73 9.27
C VAL A 216 30.29 -13.23 9.03
N THR A 217 29.28 -14.03 9.37
CA THR A 217 29.26 -15.47 9.09
C THR A 217 27.99 -15.87 8.39
N THR A 218 28.07 -16.90 7.55
CA THR A 218 26.91 -17.44 6.83
C THR A 218 26.71 -18.92 7.14
N GLU A 219 25.51 -19.24 7.61
CA GLU A 219 25.06 -20.61 7.87
C GLU A 219 23.96 -20.99 6.87
N PHE A 220 23.95 -22.25 6.42
CA PHE A 220 22.93 -22.78 5.51
C PHE A 220 22.15 -23.89 6.23
N LYS A 221 20.83 -23.91 6.07
CA LYS A 221 19.96 -24.90 6.73
C LYS A 221 19.91 -26.25 5.99
N GLU A 222 20.56 -26.38 4.84
CA GLU A 222 20.56 -27.61 4.04
C GLU A 222 21.74 -28.55 4.33
N LYS A 223 21.55 -29.85 4.03
CA LYS A 223 22.62 -30.83 4.12
C LYS A 223 23.69 -30.58 3.03
N PRO A 224 24.98 -30.82 3.31
CA PRO A 224 26.08 -30.31 2.49
C PRO A 224 26.13 -30.86 1.05
N HIS A 225 25.65 -32.07 0.80
CA HIS A 225 26.18 -32.89 -0.31
C HIS A 225 25.74 -32.48 -1.72
N SER A 226 24.59 -31.83 -1.92
CA SER A 226 24.17 -31.44 -3.27
C SER A 226 24.67 -30.07 -3.69
N ASN A 227 24.86 -29.16 -2.72
CA ASN A 227 25.03 -27.73 -3.00
C ASN A 227 26.33 -27.10 -2.46
N GLN A 228 27.29 -27.91 -2.02
CA GLN A 228 28.44 -27.45 -1.23
C GLN A 228 29.28 -26.37 -1.91
N GLU A 229 29.60 -26.55 -3.19
CA GLU A 229 30.50 -25.64 -3.92
C GLU A 229 29.85 -24.26 -4.16
N LEU A 230 28.56 -24.25 -4.52
CA LEU A 230 27.76 -23.03 -4.64
C LEU A 230 27.65 -22.31 -3.29
N MET A 231 27.36 -23.04 -2.22
CA MET A 231 27.28 -22.50 -0.86
C MET A 231 28.62 -21.92 -0.40
N ASN A 232 29.74 -22.58 -0.72
CA ASN A 232 31.08 -22.06 -0.46
C ASN A 232 31.37 -20.78 -1.25
N SER A 233 30.95 -20.73 -2.51
CA SER A 233 31.07 -19.54 -3.37
C SER A 233 30.33 -18.35 -2.74
N ILE A 234 29.08 -18.56 -2.32
CA ILE A 234 28.24 -17.54 -1.66
C ILE A 234 28.83 -17.11 -0.32
N ARG A 235 29.20 -18.07 0.54
CA ARG A 235 29.83 -17.81 1.84
C ARG A 235 31.10 -16.98 1.68
N SER A 236 31.93 -17.28 0.67
CA SER A 236 33.20 -16.58 0.43
C SER A 236 33.03 -15.08 0.16
N VAL A 237 31.83 -14.67 -0.30
CA VAL A 237 31.46 -13.28 -0.55
C VAL A 237 30.83 -12.67 0.69
N ILE A 238 29.80 -13.32 1.25
CA ILE A 238 29.05 -12.78 2.39
C ILE A 238 29.94 -12.62 3.63
N ASP A 239 30.77 -13.60 3.96
CA ASP A 239 31.59 -13.56 5.18
C ASP A 239 32.67 -12.45 5.12
N LYS A 240 33.03 -11.99 3.91
CA LYS A 240 33.95 -10.87 3.70
C LYS A 240 33.26 -9.50 3.64
N SER A 241 31.94 -9.45 3.77
CA SER A 241 31.15 -8.22 3.57
C SER A 241 31.08 -7.29 4.79
N PHE A 242 31.79 -7.55 5.90
CA PHE A 242 31.65 -6.75 7.14
C PHE A 242 31.75 -5.24 6.92
N ALA A 243 32.72 -4.80 6.11
CA ALA A 243 32.95 -3.38 5.81
C ALA A 243 31.85 -2.75 4.93
N ASP A 244 31.03 -3.56 4.28
CA ASP A 244 29.94 -3.13 3.41
C ASP A 244 28.64 -2.86 4.18
N TRP A 245 28.57 -3.25 5.45
CA TRP A 245 27.39 -3.03 6.29
C TRP A 245 27.41 -1.66 6.98
N GLU A 246 26.28 -0.97 6.91
CA GLU A 246 25.95 0.21 7.70
C GLU A 246 25.42 -0.23 9.06
N LEU A 247 26.26 -0.11 10.08
CA LEU A 247 25.98 -0.62 11.43
C LEU A 247 25.64 0.47 12.44
N GLU A 248 25.39 1.70 12.00
CA GLU A 248 24.96 2.77 12.91
C GLU A 248 23.63 2.38 13.57
N GLY A 249 23.51 2.58 14.89
CA GLY A 249 22.39 2.06 15.69
C GLY A 249 22.45 0.55 16.02
N PHE A 250 23.34 -0.22 15.39
CA PHE A 250 23.47 -1.67 15.58
C PHE A 250 24.75 -2.11 16.31
N LYS A 251 25.68 -1.18 16.58
CA LYS A 251 26.98 -1.46 17.23
C LYS A 251 26.88 -2.10 18.62
N LYS A 252 25.75 -1.91 19.33
CA LYS A 252 25.55 -2.44 20.69
C LYS A 252 25.38 -3.97 20.73
N TYR A 253 24.91 -4.56 19.64
CA TYR A 253 24.57 -5.98 19.58
C TYR A 253 25.81 -6.86 19.49
N ASP A 254 25.77 -8.00 20.17
CA ASP A 254 26.73 -9.10 20.02
C ASP A 254 26.51 -9.83 18.70
N ALA A 255 25.24 -10.09 18.33
CA ALA A 255 24.88 -10.78 17.10
C ALA A 255 23.58 -10.24 16.49
N ILE A 256 23.56 -10.11 15.16
CA ILE A 256 22.41 -9.71 14.36
C ILE A 256 22.18 -10.78 13.31
N ARG A 257 21.09 -11.55 13.47
CA ARG A 257 20.72 -12.64 12.58
C ARG A 257 19.76 -12.16 11.49
N ILE A 258 20.15 -12.31 10.23
CA ILE A 258 19.37 -11.96 9.04
C ILE A 258 19.08 -13.25 8.26
N PRO A 259 17.90 -13.86 8.45
CA PRO A 259 17.53 -15.02 7.64
C PRO A 259 17.35 -14.65 6.17
N PHE A 260 17.60 -15.58 5.27
CA PHE A 260 17.32 -15.40 3.85
C PHE A 260 16.96 -16.72 3.16
N ALA A 261 16.25 -16.59 2.05
CA ALA A 261 16.14 -17.64 1.06
C ALA A 261 16.93 -17.26 -0.19
N PHE A 262 17.75 -18.17 -0.68
CA PHE A 262 18.46 -18.05 -1.94
C PHE A 262 17.71 -18.79 -3.04
N ASN A 263 17.67 -18.22 -4.23
CA ASN A 263 17.16 -18.87 -5.43
C ASN A 263 18.07 -18.56 -6.61
N SER A 264 18.62 -19.59 -7.25
CA SER A 264 19.26 -19.49 -8.57
C SER A 264 18.37 -20.14 -9.62
N GLU A 265 18.34 -19.55 -10.80
CA GLU A 265 17.63 -20.11 -11.94
C GLU A 265 18.48 -19.97 -13.20
N ILE A 266 18.56 -21.07 -13.94
CA ILE A 266 19.09 -21.12 -15.30
C ILE A 266 17.98 -21.64 -16.20
N SER A 267 17.55 -20.78 -17.12
CA SER A 267 16.61 -21.10 -18.19
C SER A 267 17.12 -20.52 -19.50
N LYS A 268 16.43 -20.80 -20.61
CA LYS A 268 16.78 -20.23 -21.93
C LYS A 268 16.76 -18.70 -21.95
N THR A 269 15.98 -18.08 -21.06
CA THR A 269 15.68 -16.64 -21.07
C THR A 269 16.17 -15.91 -19.83
N TYR A 270 16.58 -16.63 -18.78
CA TYR A 270 17.01 -16.04 -17.53
C TYR A 270 18.12 -16.87 -16.89
N GLU A 271 19.21 -16.21 -16.55
CA GLU A 271 20.30 -16.77 -15.77
C GLU A 271 20.58 -15.79 -14.62
N GLY A 272 20.20 -16.15 -13.41
CA GLY A 272 20.12 -15.17 -12.33
C GLY A 272 20.06 -15.77 -10.93
N ILE A 273 20.27 -14.90 -9.95
CA ILE A 273 20.07 -15.21 -8.52
C ILE A 273 19.13 -14.19 -7.89
N ASN A 274 18.42 -14.63 -6.86
CA ASN A 274 17.63 -13.78 -5.98
C ASN A 274 17.92 -14.15 -4.52
N ILE A 275 18.03 -13.14 -3.67
CA ILE A 275 18.15 -13.30 -2.22
C ILE A 275 16.92 -12.64 -1.59
N PHE A 276 16.06 -13.46 -1.01
CA PHE A 276 14.87 -13.02 -0.29
C PHE A 276 15.20 -12.92 1.20
N PHE A 277 15.64 -11.74 1.63
CA PHE A 277 15.88 -11.46 3.05
C PHE A 277 14.59 -11.62 3.85
N PHE A 278 14.73 -12.13 5.07
CA PHE A 278 13.63 -12.44 5.99
C PHE A 278 12.69 -13.56 5.53
N CYS A 279 13.05 -14.29 4.47
CA CYS A 279 12.33 -15.47 4.03
C CYS A 279 12.89 -16.72 4.72
N GLU A 280 12.06 -17.38 5.53
CA GLU A 280 12.42 -18.59 6.27
C GLU A 280 11.71 -19.85 5.76
N ASP A 281 10.91 -19.71 4.71
CA ASP A 281 10.14 -20.80 4.12
C ASP A 281 10.37 -20.81 2.60
N LYS A 282 11.04 -21.85 2.11
CA LYS A 282 11.31 -21.99 0.67
C LYS A 282 10.03 -22.07 -0.16
N LYS A 283 8.92 -22.54 0.42
CA LYS A 283 7.63 -22.58 -0.30
C LYS A 283 7.17 -21.18 -0.70
N LYS A 284 7.56 -20.14 0.06
CA LYS A 284 7.27 -18.74 -0.26
C LYS A 284 8.15 -18.17 -1.38
N ILE A 285 9.23 -18.83 -1.79
CA ILE A 285 10.07 -18.34 -2.90
C ILE A 285 9.23 -18.14 -4.17
N LYS A 286 8.34 -19.09 -4.46
CA LYS A 286 7.45 -19.00 -5.62
C LYS A 286 6.52 -17.78 -5.56
N SER A 287 6.07 -17.37 -4.37
CA SER A 287 5.15 -16.23 -4.25
C SER A 287 5.81 -14.88 -4.55
N TYR A 288 7.14 -14.77 -4.44
CA TYR A 288 7.85 -13.55 -4.84
C TYR A 288 7.86 -13.31 -6.36
N PHE A 289 7.64 -14.36 -7.16
CA PHE A 289 7.59 -14.24 -8.63
C PHE A 289 6.19 -13.91 -9.16
N GLY A 290 5.20 -13.77 -8.27
CA GLY A 290 3.82 -13.48 -8.67
C GLY A 290 3.11 -14.69 -9.29
N ILE A 291 2.03 -14.41 -10.02
CA ILE A 291 1.25 -15.42 -10.74
C ILE A 291 1.91 -15.68 -12.10
N PRO A 292 2.13 -16.95 -12.49
CA PRO A 292 2.64 -17.29 -13.82
C PRO A 292 1.81 -16.64 -14.94
N PRO A 293 2.43 -16.10 -16.01
CA PRO A 293 1.69 -15.44 -17.09
C PRO A 293 0.62 -16.32 -17.76
N GLN A 294 0.84 -17.63 -17.85
CA GLN A 294 -0.14 -18.58 -18.39
C GLN A 294 -1.38 -18.66 -17.49
N GLN A 295 -1.17 -18.74 -16.17
CA GLN A 295 -2.25 -18.79 -15.20
C GLN A 295 -3.02 -17.48 -15.17
N GLN A 296 -2.33 -16.34 -15.25
CA GLN A 296 -2.96 -15.03 -15.35
C GLN A 296 -3.79 -14.88 -16.64
N ARG A 297 -3.30 -15.36 -17.78
CA ARG A 297 -4.07 -15.35 -19.04
C ARG A 297 -5.31 -16.22 -18.97
N GLU A 298 -5.19 -17.40 -18.38
CA GLU A 298 -6.33 -18.31 -18.20
C GLU A 298 -7.37 -17.72 -17.24
N GLU A 299 -6.93 -17.11 -16.14
CA GLU A 299 -7.80 -16.40 -15.19
C GLU A 299 -8.60 -15.30 -15.89
N ASN A 300 -7.94 -14.46 -16.68
CA ASN A 300 -8.58 -13.40 -17.46
C ASN A 300 -9.57 -13.98 -18.48
N ARG A 301 -9.17 -15.04 -19.21
CA ARG A 301 -10.05 -15.70 -20.18
C ARG A 301 -11.33 -16.23 -19.51
N LEU A 302 -11.20 -16.93 -18.39
CA LEU A 302 -12.34 -17.46 -17.63
C LEU A 302 -13.25 -16.34 -17.13
N PHE A 303 -12.68 -15.20 -16.71
CA PHE A 303 -13.45 -14.04 -16.30
C PHE A 303 -14.23 -13.44 -17.46
N ASP A 304 -13.57 -13.20 -18.60
CA ASP A 304 -14.17 -12.60 -19.79
C ASP A 304 -15.26 -13.50 -20.39
N GLU A 305 -15.02 -14.82 -20.46
CA GLU A 305 -16.03 -15.81 -20.86
C GLU A 305 -17.22 -15.81 -19.89
N GLY A 306 -16.97 -15.67 -18.58
CA GLY A 306 -18.02 -15.55 -17.56
C GLY A 306 -18.90 -14.32 -17.77
N ILE A 307 -18.29 -13.18 -18.11
CA ILE A 307 -19.01 -11.94 -18.46
C ILE A 307 -19.84 -12.12 -19.74
N GLN A 308 -19.29 -12.78 -20.77
CA GLN A 308 -20.03 -13.06 -22.01
C GLN A 308 -21.23 -13.99 -21.77
N ALA A 309 -21.06 -15.08 -21.02
CA ALA A 309 -22.15 -15.98 -20.64
C ALA A 309 -23.23 -15.24 -19.83
N TYR A 310 -22.84 -14.35 -18.91
CA TYR A 310 -23.78 -13.50 -18.19
C TYR A 310 -24.60 -12.60 -19.14
N GLN A 311 -23.94 -11.93 -20.09
CA GLN A 311 -24.61 -11.08 -21.09
C GLN A 311 -25.59 -11.87 -21.98
N GLN A 312 -25.31 -13.15 -22.22
CA GLN A 312 -26.19 -14.08 -22.94
C GLN A 312 -27.29 -14.69 -22.04
N LYS A 313 -27.34 -14.33 -20.76
CA LYS A 313 -28.24 -14.88 -19.73
C LYS A 313 -28.04 -16.36 -19.45
N GLU A 314 -26.88 -16.90 -19.78
CA GLU A 314 -26.46 -18.27 -19.44
C GLU A 314 -25.92 -18.31 -18.01
N TYR A 315 -26.78 -18.05 -17.02
CA TYR A 315 -26.39 -17.78 -15.64
C TYR A 315 -25.59 -18.93 -14.99
N ASP A 316 -25.99 -20.19 -15.18
CA ASP A 316 -25.28 -21.34 -14.63
C ASP A 316 -23.87 -21.50 -15.22
N VAL A 317 -23.73 -21.20 -16.51
CA VAL A 317 -22.43 -21.22 -17.21
C VAL A 317 -21.54 -20.11 -16.68
N ALA A 318 -22.07 -18.89 -16.56
CA ALA A 318 -21.36 -17.74 -16.01
C ALA A 318 -20.88 -18.00 -14.58
N ILE A 319 -21.74 -18.52 -13.69
CA ILE A 319 -21.38 -18.89 -12.32
C ILE A 319 -20.22 -19.89 -12.30
N ASN A 320 -20.29 -20.94 -13.13
CA ASN A 320 -19.23 -21.95 -13.18
C ASN A 320 -17.90 -21.37 -13.67
N LEU A 321 -17.94 -20.47 -14.66
CA LEU A 321 -16.75 -19.78 -15.17
C LEU A 321 -16.13 -18.85 -14.12
N PHE A 322 -16.94 -18.05 -13.42
CA PHE A 322 -16.46 -17.20 -12.32
C PHE A 322 -15.90 -18.02 -11.17
N LYS A 323 -16.53 -19.14 -10.81
CA LYS A 323 -16.00 -20.05 -9.80
C LYS A 323 -14.62 -20.59 -10.19
N LYS A 324 -14.46 -21.06 -11.44
CA LYS A 324 -13.16 -21.52 -11.96
C LYS A 324 -12.11 -20.40 -11.98
N CYS A 325 -12.51 -19.18 -12.37
CA CYS A 325 -11.66 -18.00 -12.36
C CYS A 325 -11.11 -17.73 -10.95
N PHE A 326 -12.00 -17.65 -9.94
CA PHE A 326 -11.60 -17.46 -8.56
C PHE A 326 -10.75 -18.62 -8.03
N ASP A 327 -11.13 -19.87 -8.33
CA ASP A 327 -10.41 -21.05 -7.87
C ASP A 327 -8.98 -21.14 -8.39
N LEU A 328 -8.72 -20.59 -9.57
CA LEU A 328 -7.41 -20.61 -10.20
C LEU A 328 -6.37 -19.77 -9.44
N SER A 329 -6.73 -18.58 -8.98
CA SER A 329 -5.74 -17.62 -8.42
C SER A 329 -6.03 -17.20 -6.97
N LYS A 330 -7.30 -17.30 -6.56
CA LYS A 330 -7.85 -16.77 -5.30
C LYS A 330 -7.63 -15.25 -5.11
N ILE A 331 -7.29 -14.51 -6.17
CA ILE A 331 -7.05 -13.06 -6.10
C ILE A 331 -8.16 -12.23 -6.77
N ASN A 332 -8.80 -12.75 -7.82
CA ASN A 332 -9.83 -12.03 -8.55
C ASN A 332 -11.20 -12.17 -7.85
N VAL A 333 -11.39 -11.34 -6.82
CA VAL A 333 -12.64 -11.26 -6.05
C VAL A 333 -13.81 -10.71 -6.86
N ASP A 334 -13.56 -10.04 -8.01
CA ASP A 334 -14.64 -9.57 -8.87
C ASP A 334 -15.44 -10.76 -9.43
N ALA A 335 -14.84 -11.93 -9.60
CA ALA A 335 -15.55 -13.14 -10.00
C ALA A 335 -16.64 -13.54 -8.98
N LEU A 336 -16.33 -13.45 -7.68
CA LEU A 336 -17.30 -13.70 -6.62
C LEU A 336 -18.40 -12.63 -6.58
N TYR A 337 -18.06 -11.35 -6.78
CA TYR A 337 -19.07 -10.29 -6.87
C TYR A 337 -20.03 -10.49 -8.05
N ASN A 338 -19.53 -10.96 -9.21
CA ASN A 338 -20.39 -11.30 -10.34
C ASN A 338 -21.31 -12.50 -10.02
N MET A 339 -20.81 -13.50 -9.29
CA MET A 339 -21.68 -14.61 -8.82
C MET A 339 -22.79 -14.10 -7.88
N VAL A 340 -22.48 -13.18 -6.95
CA VAL A 340 -23.50 -12.53 -6.09
C VAL A 340 -24.53 -11.80 -6.93
N ALA A 341 -24.10 -11.03 -7.93
CA ALA A 341 -25.00 -10.31 -8.83
C ALA A 341 -25.96 -11.27 -9.56
N ILE A 342 -25.43 -12.37 -10.10
CA ILE A 342 -26.23 -13.39 -10.78
C ILE A 342 -27.21 -14.08 -9.83
N TYR A 343 -26.77 -14.48 -8.62
CA TYR A 343 -27.65 -15.11 -7.65
C TYR A 343 -28.79 -14.17 -7.22
N ASN A 344 -28.51 -12.89 -7.03
CA ASN A 344 -29.56 -11.90 -6.74
C ASN A 344 -30.51 -11.72 -7.92
N GLU A 345 -30.00 -11.63 -9.15
CA GLU A 345 -30.83 -11.50 -10.37
C GLU A 345 -31.74 -12.71 -10.60
N THR A 346 -31.29 -13.90 -10.21
CA THR A 346 -32.04 -15.15 -10.34
C THR A 346 -32.86 -15.50 -9.08
N GLY A 347 -32.91 -14.63 -8.08
CA GLY A 347 -33.69 -14.83 -6.84
C GLY A 347 -33.14 -15.90 -5.90
N GLN A 348 -31.88 -16.33 -6.07
CA GLN A 348 -31.20 -17.32 -5.24
C GLN A 348 -30.49 -16.67 -4.04
N THR A 349 -31.26 -15.99 -3.19
CA THR A 349 -30.77 -15.14 -2.10
C THR A 349 -29.85 -15.88 -1.12
N GLU A 350 -30.15 -17.13 -0.77
CA GLU A 350 -29.31 -17.90 0.17
C GLU A 350 -27.89 -18.13 -0.38
N LYS A 351 -27.78 -18.43 -1.69
CA LYS A 351 -26.48 -18.61 -2.35
C LYS A 351 -25.73 -17.29 -2.48
N ALA A 352 -26.42 -16.19 -2.74
CA ALA A 352 -25.79 -14.86 -2.74
C ALA A 352 -25.19 -14.53 -1.36
N ILE A 353 -25.92 -14.82 -0.28
CA ILE A 353 -25.46 -14.63 1.10
C ILE A 353 -24.23 -15.51 1.40
N GLU A 354 -24.20 -16.76 0.93
CA GLU A 354 -23.04 -17.64 1.08
C GLU A 354 -21.77 -17.02 0.45
N ILE A 355 -21.86 -16.56 -0.80
CA ILE A 355 -20.74 -15.92 -1.49
C ILE A 355 -20.36 -14.58 -0.85
N LEU A 356 -21.33 -13.82 -0.34
CA LEU A 356 -21.05 -12.58 0.40
C LEU A 356 -20.28 -12.86 1.70
N ASN A 357 -20.64 -13.90 2.45
CA ASN A 357 -19.89 -14.31 3.64
C ASN A 357 -18.45 -14.71 3.28
N GLN A 358 -18.26 -15.43 2.16
CA GLN A 358 -16.93 -15.75 1.66
C GLN A 358 -16.11 -14.48 1.34
N LEU A 359 -16.70 -13.49 0.68
CA LEU A 359 -16.05 -12.20 0.40
C LEU A 359 -15.69 -11.43 1.69
N ILE A 360 -16.54 -11.50 2.72
CA ILE A 360 -16.29 -10.88 4.03
C ILE A 360 -15.10 -11.54 4.72
N GLU A 361 -14.99 -12.88 4.67
CA GLU A 361 -13.83 -13.61 5.20
C GLU A 361 -12.52 -13.22 4.50
N LEU A 362 -12.60 -12.95 3.19
CA LEU A 362 -11.50 -12.40 2.39
C LEU A 362 -11.20 -10.91 2.68
N GLY A 363 -11.95 -10.29 3.60
CA GLY A 363 -11.76 -8.92 4.04
C GLY A 363 -12.25 -7.88 3.04
N GLN A 364 -13.26 -8.21 2.23
CA GLN A 364 -13.89 -7.26 1.31
C GLN A 364 -15.01 -6.48 2.02
N VAL A 365 -14.82 -5.18 2.20
CA VAL A 365 -15.72 -4.31 2.98
C VAL A 365 -17.05 -4.12 2.27
N ARG A 366 -17.04 -3.98 0.93
CA ARG A 366 -18.25 -3.84 0.13
C ARG A 366 -19.21 -5.03 0.23
N ALA A 367 -18.70 -6.24 0.45
CA ALA A 367 -19.54 -7.42 0.69
C ALA A 367 -20.38 -7.30 1.98
N GLN A 368 -19.87 -6.65 3.02
CA GLN A 368 -20.66 -6.40 4.24
C GLN A 368 -21.84 -5.46 3.96
N LYS A 369 -21.63 -4.45 3.10
CA LYS A 369 -22.68 -3.53 2.67
C LYS A 369 -23.76 -4.28 1.89
N PHE A 370 -23.37 -5.06 0.89
CA PHE A 370 -24.29 -5.88 0.10
C PHE A 370 -25.06 -6.89 0.96
N LEU A 371 -24.42 -7.52 1.94
CA LEU A 371 -25.11 -8.46 2.84
C LEU A 371 -26.23 -7.79 3.64
N ARG A 372 -25.99 -6.58 4.17
CA ARG A 372 -27.00 -5.81 4.90
C ARG A 372 -28.20 -5.45 4.00
N GLU A 373 -27.93 -5.06 2.75
CA GLU A 373 -28.95 -4.74 1.76
C GLU A 373 -29.81 -5.98 1.42
N ASN A 374 -29.18 -7.15 1.23
CA ASN A 374 -29.88 -8.41 0.97
C ASN A 374 -30.78 -8.84 2.13
N ILE A 375 -30.31 -8.74 3.36
CA ILE A 375 -31.10 -9.06 4.57
C ILE A 375 -32.27 -8.09 4.76
N ALA A 376 -32.05 -6.79 4.50
CA ALA A 376 -33.11 -5.80 4.59
C ALA A 376 -34.23 -6.08 3.58
N ASN A 377 -33.87 -6.40 2.33
CA ASN A 377 -34.85 -6.70 1.28
C ASN A 377 -35.64 -7.98 1.56
N SER A 378 -34.99 -9.06 2.02
CA SER A 378 -35.70 -10.30 2.37
C SER A 378 -36.66 -10.12 3.55
N SER A 379 -36.31 -9.25 4.51
CA SER A 379 -37.21 -8.90 5.62
C SER A 379 -38.41 -8.08 5.15
N LEU A 380 -38.26 -7.19 4.16
CA LEU A 380 -39.39 -6.43 3.61
C LEU A 380 -40.34 -7.31 2.78
N GLU A 381 -39.81 -8.29 2.05
CA GLU A 381 -40.62 -9.25 1.31
C GLU A 381 -41.45 -10.13 2.25
N SER A 382 -40.88 -10.64 3.35
CA SER A 382 -41.63 -11.44 4.32
C SER A 382 -42.77 -10.66 5.00
N HIS A 383 -42.56 -9.39 5.33
CA HIS A 383 -43.61 -8.53 5.90
C HIS A 383 -44.70 -8.16 4.87
N SER A 384 -44.35 -8.05 3.58
CA SER A 384 -45.32 -7.77 2.51
C SER A 384 -46.23 -8.95 2.17
N VAL A 385 -45.77 -10.18 2.41
CA VAL A 385 -46.55 -11.41 2.22
C VAL A 385 -47.54 -11.61 3.37
N GLU A 386 -47.16 -11.30 4.61
CA GLU A 386 -48.06 -11.37 5.78
C GLU A 386 -49.19 -10.31 5.76
N GLN A 387 -49.02 -9.21 5.02
CA GLN A 387 -49.99 -8.12 4.93
C GLN A 387 -50.97 -8.23 3.74
N ARG A 388 -50.93 -9.29 2.92
CA ARG A 388 -51.97 -9.52 1.91
C ARG A 388 -53.17 -10.21 2.58
N PRO A 389 -54.30 -9.52 2.82
CA PRO A 389 -55.49 -10.21 3.27
C PRO A 389 -55.90 -11.23 2.20
N ILE A 390 -56.10 -12.47 2.63
CA ILE A 390 -56.71 -13.52 1.84
C ILE A 390 -58.07 -12.95 1.39
N LYS A 391 -58.21 -12.68 0.08
CA LYS A 391 -59.47 -12.26 -0.54
C LYS A 391 -60.26 -13.46 -1.01
#